data_AF-A0A5D0QQK4-F1
#
_entry.id   AF-A0A5D0QQK4-F1
#
_cell.length_a   1.000
_cell.length_b   1.000
_cell.length_c   1.000
_cell.angle_alpha   90.00
_cell.angle_beta   90.00
_cell.angle_gamma   90.00
#
_symmetry.space_group_name_H-M   'P 1'
#
loop_
_entity.id
_entity.type
_entity.pdbx_description
1 polymer ?
#
loop_
_entity_poly.entity_id
_entity_poly.type
_entity_poly.pdbx_seq_one_letter_code
_entity_poly.pdbx_strand_id
1 'polypeptide(L)'
;MSPKDERIAECRTLLQREGISSPRRLAARLGVTERTVFRYLRDMEGRCRKLDHYDEWMPLILVHLCRYPRSQFTGFELARRVLGDHSAVLASTLQRMEREKLVTCTVKPRNDGIFSRHQPVYWWQLHPDIALAVESAQEAV
;
A
#
# COMPACT_ATOMS: atom_id res chain seq x y z
N MET A 1 -8.33 -21.69 5.35
CA MET A 1 -6.87 -21.58 5.16
C MET A 1 -6.58 -21.48 3.68
N SER A 2 -5.66 -20.62 3.25
CA SER A 2 -5.27 -20.56 1.83
C SER A 2 -4.42 -21.79 1.48
N PRO A 3 -4.54 -22.36 0.26
CA PRO A 3 -3.65 -23.42 -0.22
C PRO A 3 -2.16 -23.06 -0.11
N LYS A 4 -1.84 -21.76 -0.13
CA LYS A 4 -0.48 -21.26 0.06
C LYS A 4 0.01 -21.41 1.50
N ASP A 5 -0.86 -21.17 2.48
CA ASP A 5 -0.50 -21.20 3.91
C ASP A 5 -0.20 -22.63 4.36
N GLU A 6 -0.94 -23.60 3.84
CA GLU A 6 -0.68 -25.03 4.03
C GLU A 6 0.71 -25.42 3.52
N ARG A 7 1.10 -24.95 2.33
CA ARG A 7 2.43 -25.19 1.76
C ARG A 7 3.56 -24.50 2.54
N ILE A 8 3.30 -23.33 3.09
CA ILE A 8 4.27 -22.64 3.97
C ILE A 8 4.44 -23.42 5.29
N ALA A 9 3.35 -23.92 5.88
CA ALA A 9 3.42 -24.75 7.09
C ALA A 9 4.14 -26.08 6.85
N GLU A 10 3.93 -26.71 5.70
CA GLU A 10 4.65 -27.91 5.26
C GLU A 10 6.15 -27.62 5.12
N CYS A 11 6.52 -26.52 4.45
CA CYS A 11 7.91 -26.09 4.32
C CYS A 11 8.57 -25.83 5.69
N ARG A 12 7.85 -25.20 6.62
CA ARG A 12 8.31 -25.00 8.02
C ARG A 12 8.57 -26.31 8.73
N THR A 13 7.70 -27.30 8.53
CA THR A 13 7.84 -28.64 9.13
C THR A 13 9.09 -29.35 8.63
N LEU A 14 9.38 -29.29 7.33
CA LEU A 14 10.59 -29.88 6.73
C LEU A 14 11.87 -29.22 7.25
N LEU A 15 11.84 -27.90 7.49
CA LEU A 15 12.98 -27.16 8.07
C LEU A 15 13.24 -27.56 9.53
N GLN A 16 12.18 -27.63 10.34
CA GLN A 16 12.29 -27.78 11.79
C GLN A 16 12.39 -29.24 12.26
N ARG A 17 11.60 -30.14 11.66
CA ARG A 17 11.55 -31.56 12.08
C ARG A 17 12.53 -32.43 11.30
N GLU A 18 12.66 -32.20 10.00
CA GLU A 18 13.51 -33.03 9.14
C GLU A 18 14.92 -32.43 8.94
N GLY A 19 15.16 -31.21 9.44
CA GLY A 19 16.47 -30.53 9.35
C GLY A 19 16.92 -30.22 7.93
N ILE A 20 16.00 -30.20 6.95
CA ILE A 20 16.34 -29.96 5.55
C ILE A 20 16.49 -28.46 5.32
N SER A 21 17.71 -27.95 5.44
CA SER A 21 18.02 -26.52 5.24
C SER A 21 18.31 -26.13 3.79
N SER A 22 18.56 -27.11 2.91
CA SER A 22 18.88 -26.84 1.50
C SER A 22 17.62 -26.51 0.68
N PRO A 23 17.53 -25.32 0.04
CA PRO A 23 16.38 -24.92 -0.78
C PRO A 23 16.06 -25.90 -1.92
N ARG A 24 17.10 -26.50 -2.52
CA ARG A 24 16.97 -27.52 -3.56
C ARG A 24 16.30 -28.80 -3.06
N ARG A 25 16.66 -29.25 -1.86
CA ARG A 25 16.08 -30.45 -1.24
C ARG A 25 14.63 -30.20 -0.81
N LEU A 26 14.34 -29.02 -0.27
CA LEU A 26 12.98 -28.58 0.04
C LEU A 26 12.11 -28.53 -1.22
N ALA A 27 12.65 -28.00 -2.32
CA ALA A 27 11.95 -27.89 -3.60
C ALA A 27 11.56 -29.27 -4.14
N ALA A 28 12.50 -30.21 -4.13
CA ALA A 28 12.26 -31.60 -4.53
C ALA A 28 11.22 -32.30 -3.64
N ARG A 29 11.26 -32.05 -2.32
CA ARG A 29 10.34 -32.69 -1.37
C ARG A 29 8.91 -32.15 -1.47
N LEU A 30 8.76 -30.85 -1.71
CA LEU A 30 7.48 -30.15 -1.84
C LEU A 30 6.90 -30.22 -3.27
N GLY A 31 7.65 -30.72 -4.25
CA GLY A 31 7.24 -30.72 -5.65
C GLY A 31 7.12 -29.32 -6.26
N VAL A 32 7.94 -28.37 -5.81
CA VAL A 32 7.94 -26.98 -6.28
C VAL A 32 9.31 -26.55 -6.76
N THR A 33 9.43 -25.38 -7.38
CA THR A 33 10.73 -24.82 -7.78
C THR A 33 11.48 -24.21 -6.59
N GLU A 34 12.81 -24.14 -6.66
CA GLU A 34 13.63 -23.46 -5.64
C GLU A 34 13.19 -22.00 -5.42
N ARG A 35 12.82 -21.30 -6.49
CA ARG A 35 12.24 -19.94 -6.41
C ARG A 35 11.01 -19.88 -5.51
N THR A 36 10.17 -20.91 -5.54
CA THR A 36 8.98 -21.01 -4.70
C THR A 36 9.34 -21.28 -3.25
N VAL A 37 10.36 -22.09 -2.99
CA VAL A 37 10.91 -22.30 -1.64
C VAL A 37 11.47 -21.00 -1.07
N PHE A 38 12.29 -20.25 -1.83
CA PHE A 38 12.78 -18.95 -1.38
C PHE A 38 11.64 -17.97 -1.06
N ARG A 39 10.53 -18.04 -1.80
CA ARG A 39 9.33 -17.25 -1.49
C ARG A 39 8.71 -17.70 -0.15
N TYR A 40 8.57 -19.00 0.10
CA TYR A 40 8.05 -19.50 1.38
C TYR A 40 8.97 -19.14 2.55
N LEU A 41 10.28 -19.29 2.41
CA LEU A 41 11.28 -18.87 3.40
C LEU A 41 11.14 -17.38 3.73
N ARG A 42 11.08 -16.53 2.71
CA ARG A 42 10.89 -15.10 2.88
C ARG A 42 9.55 -14.76 3.57
N ASP A 43 8.47 -15.45 3.19
CA ASP A 43 7.16 -15.26 3.80
C ASP A 43 7.17 -15.74 5.28
N MET A 44 7.92 -16.79 5.62
CA MET A 44 8.11 -17.28 7.00
C MET A 44 8.95 -16.34 7.87
N GLU A 45 9.95 -15.67 7.29
CA GLU A 45 10.76 -14.64 7.96
C GLU A 45 9.95 -13.35 8.23
N GLY A 46 8.67 -13.30 7.87
CA GLY A 46 7.84 -12.10 8.00
C GLY A 46 8.25 -10.98 7.03
N ARG A 47 9.17 -11.24 6.11
CA ARG A 47 9.56 -10.29 5.06
C ARG A 47 8.50 -10.27 3.97
N CYS A 48 7.39 -9.61 4.26
CA CYS A 48 6.39 -9.28 3.26
C CYS A 48 7.04 -8.52 2.10
N ARG A 49 6.61 -8.82 0.87
CA ARG A 49 7.12 -8.19 -0.37
C ARG A 49 6.90 -6.69 -0.47
N LYS A 50 6.08 -6.12 0.42
CA LYS A 50 5.81 -4.69 0.51
C LYS A 50 6.30 -4.26 1.87
N LEU A 51 7.29 -3.37 1.91
CA LEU A 51 7.45 -2.49 3.06
C LEU A 51 6.09 -1.82 3.24
N ASP A 52 5.39 -2.17 4.31
CA ASP A 52 4.13 -1.50 4.66
C ASP A 52 4.50 -0.15 5.24
N HIS A 53 4.65 0.85 4.37
CA HIS A 53 4.92 2.23 4.77
C HIS A 53 3.65 2.93 5.28
N TYR A 54 2.56 2.19 5.54
CA TYR A 54 1.29 2.79 5.93
C TYR A 54 1.43 3.66 7.17
N ASP A 55 2.00 3.12 8.24
CA ASP A 55 2.13 3.83 9.52
C ASP A 55 3.05 5.06 9.42
N GLU A 56 3.99 5.05 8.49
CA GLU A 56 4.91 6.16 8.23
C GLU A 56 4.28 7.24 7.35
N TRP A 57 3.59 6.85 6.27
CA TRP A 57 3.11 7.78 5.24
C TRP A 57 1.73 8.34 5.53
N MET A 58 0.84 7.54 6.14
CA MET A 58 -0.51 7.96 6.50
C MET A 58 -0.52 9.29 7.29
N PRO A 59 0.24 9.46 8.39
CA PRO A 59 0.18 10.70 9.15
C PRO A 59 0.69 11.90 8.33
N LEU A 60 1.71 11.70 7.49
CA LEU A 60 2.26 12.77 6.65
C LEU A 60 1.24 13.24 5.59
N ILE A 61 0.53 12.29 4.98
CA ILE A 61 -0.53 12.58 4.01
C ILE A 61 -1.68 13.32 4.70
N LEU A 62 -2.13 12.86 5.87
CA LEU A 62 -3.20 13.52 6.61
C LEU A 62 -2.82 14.94 7.03
N VAL A 63 -1.61 15.16 7.53
CA VAL A 63 -1.14 16.52 7.88
C VAL A 63 -1.23 17.46 6.68
N HIS A 64 -0.85 16.98 5.49
CA HIS A 64 -0.96 17.78 4.27
C HIS A 64 -2.41 18.06 3.88
N LEU A 65 -3.28 17.04 3.90
CA LEU A 65 -4.69 17.18 3.53
C LEU A 65 -5.48 18.03 4.55
N CYS A 66 -5.20 17.92 5.84
CA CYS A 66 -5.82 18.75 6.88
C CYS A 66 -5.44 20.24 6.76
N ARG A 67 -4.28 20.56 6.17
CA ARG A 67 -3.92 21.96 5.84
C ARG A 67 -4.76 22.52 4.70
N TYR A 68 -5.31 21.65 3.84
CA TYR A 68 -6.10 22.02 2.67
C TYR A 68 -7.36 21.13 2.56
N PRO A 69 -8.31 21.25 3.50
CA PRO A 69 -9.38 20.27 3.72
C PRO A 69 -10.32 20.08 2.51
N ARG A 70 -10.46 21.09 1.65
CA ARG A 70 -11.30 21.05 0.44
C ARG A 70 -10.52 20.81 -0.86
N SER A 71 -9.20 20.76 -0.79
CA SER A 71 -8.37 20.62 -1.99
C SER A 71 -8.26 19.17 -2.45
N GLN A 72 -8.21 19.00 -3.77
CA GLN A 72 -8.03 17.71 -4.41
C GLN A 72 -6.61 17.61 -4.97
N PHE A 73 -5.98 16.46 -4.75
CA PHE A 73 -4.61 16.20 -5.21
C PHE A 73 -4.55 14.88 -5.95
N THR A 74 -3.78 14.83 -7.02
CA THR A 74 -3.42 13.57 -7.66
C THR A 74 -2.45 12.78 -6.78
N GLY A 75 -2.41 11.46 -6.94
CA GLY A 75 -1.42 10.63 -6.24
C GLY A 75 0.02 11.07 -6.50
N PHE A 76 0.32 11.59 -7.70
CA PHE A 76 1.65 12.11 -8.03
C PHE A 76 1.98 13.39 -7.27
N GLU A 77 1.04 14.33 -7.16
CA GLU A 77 1.22 15.56 -6.39
C GLU A 77 1.46 15.26 -4.91
N LEU A 78 0.68 14.34 -4.33
CA LEU A 78 0.89 13.89 -2.94
C LEU A 78 2.26 13.23 -2.77
N ALA A 79 2.65 12.32 -3.66
CA ALA A 79 3.96 11.68 -3.59
C ALA A 79 5.11 12.70 -3.67
N ARG A 80 5.01 13.66 -4.60
CA ARG A 80 6.03 14.68 -4.80
C ARG A 80 6.12 15.63 -3.60
N ARG A 81 4.97 16.05 -3.07
CA ARG A 81 4.90 17.07 -2.01
C ARG A 81 5.20 16.50 -0.63
N VAL A 82 4.78 15.27 -0.37
CA VAL A 82 4.84 14.65 0.97
C VAL A 82 6.01 13.67 1.09
N LEU A 83 6.33 12.94 0.00
CA LEU A 83 7.23 11.77 0.05
C LEU A 83 8.48 11.88 -0.84
N GLY A 84 8.68 12.98 -1.58
CA GLY A 84 9.91 13.18 -2.38
C GLY A 84 10.13 12.15 -3.51
N ASP A 85 9.09 11.85 -4.31
CA ASP A 85 9.07 10.99 -5.53
C ASP A 85 8.78 9.47 -5.36
N HIS A 86 8.26 9.03 -4.22
CA HIS A 86 7.84 7.62 -4.02
C HIS A 86 6.40 7.29 -4.49
N SER A 87 6.11 7.44 -5.79
CA SER A 87 4.73 7.37 -6.32
C SER A 87 4.10 5.96 -6.40
N ALA A 88 4.88 4.92 -6.70
CA ALA A 88 4.32 3.60 -7.05
C ALA A 88 3.73 2.83 -5.85
N VAL A 89 4.21 3.09 -4.63
CA VAL A 89 3.75 2.41 -3.41
C VAL A 89 2.63 3.21 -2.71
N LEU A 90 2.51 4.51 -3.03
CA LEU A 90 1.53 5.41 -2.42
C LEU A 90 0.09 5.01 -2.76
N ALA A 91 -0.15 4.46 -3.95
CA ALA A 91 -1.48 4.01 -4.37
C ALA A 91 -2.10 3.00 -3.39
N SER A 92 -1.30 2.05 -2.86
CA SER A 92 -1.81 1.11 -1.85
C SER A 92 -2.10 1.75 -0.50
N THR A 93 -1.31 2.75 -0.09
CA THR A 93 -1.56 3.53 1.12
C THR A 93 -2.87 4.31 0.99
N LEU A 94 -3.07 5.02 -0.12
CA LEU A 94 -4.27 5.81 -0.38
C LEU A 94 -5.54 4.94 -0.47
N GLN A 95 -5.48 3.80 -1.14
CA GLN A 95 -6.58 2.83 -1.18
C GLN A 95 -6.92 2.26 0.21
N ARG A 96 -5.93 2.11 1.09
CA ARG A 96 -6.19 1.73 2.49
C ARG A 96 -6.83 2.85 3.27
N MET A 97 -6.32 4.08 3.16
CA MET A 97 -6.89 5.26 3.79
C MET A 97 -8.35 5.50 3.36
N GLU A 98 -8.70 5.24 2.10
CA GLU A 98 -10.07 5.33 1.61
C GLU A 98 -10.99 4.29 2.25
N ARG A 99 -10.54 3.03 2.37
CA ARG A 99 -11.31 1.98 3.09
C ARG A 99 -11.53 2.33 4.56
N GLU A 100 -10.57 3.03 5.17
CA GLU A 100 -10.63 3.53 6.54
C GLU A 100 -11.41 4.86 6.64
N LYS A 101 -11.99 5.37 5.54
CA LYS A 101 -12.75 6.63 5.46
C LYS A 101 -11.97 7.87 5.89
N LEU A 102 -10.65 7.84 5.74
CA LEU A 102 -9.77 8.99 6.01
C LEU A 102 -9.72 9.95 4.82
N VAL A 103 -9.81 9.40 3.61
CA VAL A 103 -9.77 10.13 2.34
C VAL A 103 -10.87 9.64 1.42
N THR A 104 -11.16 10.41 0.38
CA THR A 104 -12.08 10.02 -0.70
C THR A 104 -11.37 10.11 -2.04
N CYS A 105 -11.57 9.10 -2.90
CA CYS A 105 -11.12 9.13 -4.27
C CYS A 105 -12.24 9.55 -5.23
N THR A 106 -11.94 10.47 -6.14
CA THR A 106 -12.80 10.78 -7.28
C THR A 106 -12.03 10.58 -8.58
N VAL A 107 -12.65 9.96 -9.58
CA VAL A 107 -12.03 9.75 -10.89
C VAL A 107 -12.52 10.85 -11.82
N LYS A 108 -11.60 11.70 -12.27
CA LYS A 108 -11.90 12.80 -13.20
C LYS A 108 -10.81 12.87 -14.26
N PRO A 109 -11.15 13.24 -15.51
CA PRO A 109 -10.14 13.47 -16.53
C PRO A 109 -9.24 14.62 -16.09
N ARG A 110 -7.93 14.49 -16.34
CA ARG A 110 -6.99 15.57 -16.12
C ARG A 110 -7.04 16.51 -17.31
N ASN A 111 -7.35 17.79 -17.07
CA ASN A 111 -7.37 18.81 -18.12
C ASN A 111 -5.98 19.41 -18.29
N ASP A 112 -5.12 18.70 -19.02
CA ASP A 112 -3.76 19.15 -19.37
C ASP A 112 -3.73 19.89 -20.74
N GLY A 113 -4.88 20.41 -21.19
CA GLY A 113 -4.99 21.16 -22.44
C GLY A 113 -4.93 20.30 -23.71
N ILE A 114 -4.60 20.94 -24.84
CA ILE A 114 -4.79 20.45 -26.22
C ILE A 114 -3.96 19.20 -26.59
N PHE A 115 -2.99 18.82 -25.77
CA PHE A 115 -2.04 17.74 -26.08
C PHE A 115 -2.30 16.44 -25.31
N SER A 116 -3.30 16.40 -24.43
CA SER A 116 -3.48 15.26 -23.53
C SER A 116 -4.66 14.39 -23.90
N ARG A 117 -4.39 13.08 -23.98
CA ARG A 117 -5.43 12.04 -24.08
C ARG A 117 -6.34 12.15 -22.86
N HIS A 118 -7.65 11.99 -23.04
CA HIS A 118 -8.64 11.84 -21.96
C HIS A 118 -8.35 10.59 -21.12
N GLN A 119 -7.32 10.65 -20.28
CA GLN A 119 -7.00 9.58 -19.35
C GLN A 119 -7.68 9.87 -18.00
N PRO A 120 -8.36 8.87 -17.42
CA PRO A 120 -8.93 9.00 -16.09
C PRO A 120 -7.78 9.17 -15.08
N VAL A 121 -7.87 10.18 -14.23
CA VAL A 121 -6.92 10.42 -13.14
C VAL A 121 -7.65 10.32 -11.81
N TYR A 122 -7.00 9.71 -10.83
CA TYR A 122 -7.49 9.56 -9.46
C TYR A 122 -7.12 10.80 -8.65
N TRP A 123 -8.15 11.47 -8.13
CA TRP A 123 -8.06 12.66 -7.30
C TRP A 123 -8.44 12.31 -5.87
N TRP A 124 -7.55 12.62 -4.94
CA TRP A 124 -7.65 12.31 -3.53
C TRP A 124 -7.89 13.59 -2.74
N GLN A 125 -8.82 13.51 -1.80
CA GLN A 125 -9.13 14.60 -0.87
C GLN A 125 -9.41 14.03 0.51
N LEU A 126 -9.39 14.90 1.53
CA LEU A 126 -9.81 14.53 2.87
C LEU A 126 -11.28 14.07 2.85
N HIS A 127 -11.61 13.07 3.67
CA HIS A 127 -13.00 12.62 3.75
C HIS A 127 -13.91 13.78 4.24
N PRO A 128 -15.10 13.98 3.64
CA PRO A 128 -15.98 15.11 3.98
C PRO A 128 -16.25 15.27 5.48
N ASP A 129 -16.54 14.17 6.17
CA ASP A 129 -16.80 14.17 7.61
C ASP A 129 -15.61 14.71 8.43
N ILE A 130 -14.39 14.40 8.00
CA ILE A 130 -13.15 14.86 8.67
C ILE A 130 -12.86 16.31 8.28
N ALA A 131 -13.08 16.68 7.01
CA ALA A 131 -12.89 18.05 6.53
C ALA A 131 -13.78 19.04 7.31
N LEU A 132 -15.05 18.71 7.55
CA LEU A 132 -15.95 19.55 8.35
C LEU A 132 -15.49 19.70 9.80
N ALA A 133 -14.96 18.63 10.41
CA ALA A 133 -14.43 18.67 11.77
C ALA A 133 -13.17 19.54 11.87
N VAL A 134 -12.28 19.46 10.87
CA VAL A 134 -11.06 20.26 10.81
C VAL A 134 -11.37 21.74 10.61
N GLU A 135 -12.31 22.09 9.74
CA GLU A 135 -12.74 23.48 9.54
C GLU A 135 -13.36 24.08 10.81
N SER A 136 -14.25 23.32 11.47
CA SER A 136 -14.85 23.75 12.74
C SER A 136 -13.80 24.01 13.83
N ALA A 137 -12.70 23.25 13.83
CA ALA A 137 -11.59 23.45 14.76
C ALA A 137 -10.68 24.64 14.37
N GLN A 138 -10.58 24.98 13.09
CA GLN A 138 -9.79 26.11 12.60
C GLN A 138 -10.50 27.45 12.80
N GLU A 139 -11.83 27.50 12.75
CA GLU A 139 -12.63 28.71 12.99
C GLU A 139 -12.76 29.08 14.48
N ALA A 140 -12.49 28.13 15.39
CA ALA A 140 -12.57 28.32 16.84
C ALA A 140 -11.28 28.89 17.47
N VAL A 141 -10.27 29.23 16.66
CA VAL A 141 -8.95 29.76 17.05
C VAL A 141 -8.80 31.18 16.53
#